data_AF-A0A6C2DPV1-F1
#
_entry.id   AF-A0A6C2DPV1-F1
#
_cell.length_a   1.000
_cell.length_b   1.000
_cell.length_c   1.000
_cell.angle_alpha   90.00
_cell.angle_beta   90.00
_cell.angle_gamma   90.00
#
_symmetry.space_group_name_H-M   'P 1'
#
loop_
_entity.id
_entity.type
_entity.pdbx_description
1 polymer ?
#
loop_
_entity_poly.entity_id
_entity_poly.type
_entity_poly.pdbx_seq_one_letter_code
_entity_poly.pdbx_strand_id
1 'polypeptide(L)'
;MLEATVLDNQELSQLIQQATSKREAITLVQEGQQKAVLLSLEMFQALIGISDRRENLSAEGFADMSRQLFAKSGYDSPDRIMQLIQDVKQELATEREQRLNDEKINV
;
A
#
# COMPACT_ATOMS: atom_id res chain seq x y z
N MET A 1 -4.06 -7.51 10.27
CA MET A 1 -3.50 -7.75 8.93
C MET A 1 -3.46 -9.26 8.74
N LEU A 2 -4.08 -9.78 7.69
CA LEU A 2 -4.14 -11.23 7.45
C LEU A 2 -3.00 -11.65 6.52
N GLU A 3 -2.48 -12.86 6.66
CA GLU A 3 -1.43 -13.42 5.78
C GLU A 3 -2.00 -14.60 5.00
N ALA A 4 -1.71 -14.65 3.69
CA ALA A 4 -2.16 -15.73 2.82
C ALA A 4 -1.08 -16.14 1.83
N THR A 5 -0.93 -17.45 1.61
CA THR A 5 -0.13 -18.00 0.51
C THR A 5 -1.05 -18.26 -0.66
N VAL A 6 -0.69 -17.81 -1.87
CA VAL A 6 -1.50 -18.04 -3.08
C VAL A 6 -0.88 -19.19 -3.86
N LEU A 7 -1.57 -20.33 -3.90
CA LEU A 7 -1.13 -21.52 -4.63
C LEU A 7 -1.82 -21.64 -5.99
N ASP A 8 -3.02 -21.06 -6.16
CA ASP A 8 -3.75 -21.04 -7.43
C ASP A 8 -4.74 -19.86 -7.60
N ASN A 9 -5.39 -19.80 -8.77
CA ASN A 9 -6.37 -18.76 -9.14
C ASN A 9 -7.68 -18.80 -8.32
N GLN A 10 -8.06 -19.95 -7.75
CA GLN A 10 -9.26 -20.07 -6.92
C GLN A 10 -9.03 -19.44 -5.56
N GLU A 11 -7.87 -19.70 -4.94
CA GLU A 11 -7.47 -19.05 -3.69
C GLU A 11 -7.37 -17.53 -3.86
N LEU A 12 -6.76 -17.05 -4.95
CA LEU A 12 -6.68 -15.62 -5.25
C LEU A 12 -8.08 -14.98 -5.33
N SER A 13 -9.04 -15.66 -5.97
CA SER A 13 -10.41 -15.17 -6.09
C SER A 13 -11.11 -15.05 -4.72
N GLN A 14 -10.86 -15.99 -3.82
CA GLN A 14 -11.38 -15.94 -2.44
C GLN A 14 -10.76 -14.80 -1.64
N LEU A 15 -9.45 -14.58 -1.76
CA LEU A 15 -8.76 -13.48 -1.10
C LEU A 15 -9.27 -12.11 -1.61
N ILE A 16 -9.52 -11.98 -2.92
CA ILE A 16 -10.15 -10.78 -3.50
C ILE A 16 -11.54 -10.54 -2.90
N GLN A 17 -12.37 -11.59 -2.79
CA GLN A 17 -13.68 -11.46 -2.16
C GLN A 17 -13.58 -11.06 -0.68
N GLN A 18 -12.63 -11.62 0.06
CA GLN A 18 -12.41 -11.27 1.46
C GLN A 18 -11.95 -9.81 1.63
N ALA A 19 -10.95 -9.38 0.87
CA ALA A 19 -10.43 -8.01 0.92
C ALA A 19 -11.53 -6.98 0.59
N THR A 20 -12.42 -7.32 -0.36
CA THR A 20 -13.54 -6.47 -0.78
C THR A 20 -14.67 -6.46 0.25
N SER A 21 -15.10 -7.63 0.71
CA SER A 21 -16.29 -7.77 1.59
C SER A 21 -16.03 -7.33 3.02
N LYS A 22 -14.82 -7.58 3.53
CA LYS A 22 -14.45 -7.27 4.92
C LYS A 22 -13.71 -5.93 5.05
N ARG A 23 -13.36 -5.29 3.93
CA ARG A 23 -12.49 -4.10 3.89
C ARG A 23 -11.19 -4.32 4.65
N GLU A 24 -10.61 -5.51 4.51
CA GLU A 24 -9.39 -5.91 5.20
C GLU A 24 -8.20 -5.93 4.24
N ALA A 25 -7.04 -5.50 4.73
CA ALA A 25 -5.77 -5.65 4.02
C ALA A 25 -5.21 -7.06 4.22
N ILE A 26 -4.95 -7.75 3.11
CA ILE A 26 -4.41 -9.12 3.10
C ILE A 26 -2.98 -9.07 2.57
N THR A 27 -2.03 -9.53 3.36
CA THR A 27 -0.63 -9.68 2.97
C THR A 27 -0.46 -11.00 2.24
N LEU A 28 0.09 -10.96 1.03
CA LEU A 28 0.44 -12.14 0.26
C LEU A 28 1.87 -12.56 0.62
N VAL A 29 1.99 -13.78 1.10
CA VAL A 29 3.24 -14.38 1.57
C VAL A 29 3.63 -15.53 0.64
N GLN A 30 4.90 -15.57 0.25
CA GLN A 30 5.48 -16.68 -0.51
C GLN A 30 6.76 -17.11 0.19
N GLU A 31 6.87 -18.40 0.52
CA GLU A 31 8.04 -18.97 1.22
C GLU A 31 8.36 -18.25 2.54
N GLY A 32 7.32 -17.84 3.28
CA GLY A 32 7.46 -17.10 4.54
C GLY A 32 7.88 -15.63 4.38
N GLN A 33 8.04 -15.14 3.15
CA GLN A 33 8.32 -13.73 2.88
C GLN A 33 7.09 -12.98 2.38
N GLN A 34 6.81 -11.82 2.96
CA GLN A 34 5.78 -10.91 2.48
C GLN A 34 6.19 -10.35 1.11
N LYS A 35 5.39 -10.62 0.07
CA LYS A 35 5.66 -10.19 -1.31
C LYS A 35 4.76 -9.03 -1.75
N ALA A 36 3.51 -9.01 -1.31
CA ALA A 36 2.54 -8.01 -1.72
C ALA A 36 1.45 -7.80 -0.66
N VAL A 37 0.65 -6.75 -0.82
CA VAL A 37 -0.56 -6.52 -0.03
C VAL A 37 -1.73 -6.31 -0.98
N LEU A 38 -2.78 -7.09 -0.81
CA LEU A 38 -4.05 -6.96 -1.48
C LEU A 38 -4.94 -6.01 -0.67
N LEU A 39 -5.39 -4.93 -1.32
CA LEU A 39 -6.28 -3.93 -0.75
C LEU A 39 -7.51 -3.79 -1.63
N SER A 40 -8.68 -3.56 -1.03
CA SER A 40 -9.82 -3.07 -1.81
C SER A 40 -9.52 -1.66 -2.33
N LEU A 41 -10.13 -1.31 -3.47
CA LEU A 41 -9.99 0.01 -4.06
C LEU A 41 -10.42 1.12 -3.09
N GLU A 42 -11.53 0.91 -2.38
CA GLU A 42 -12.05 1.82 -1.35
C GLU A 42 -11.02 2.09 -0.25
N MET A 43 -10.35 1.04 0.23
CA MET A 43 -9.33 1.15 1.28
C MET A 43 -8.08 1.84 0.77
N PHE A 44 -7.66 1.58 -0.47
CA PHE A 44 -6.54 2.30 -1.06
C PHE A 44 -6.84 3.79 -1.22
N GLN A 45 -8.03 4.15 -1.73
CA GLN A 45 -8.50 5.54 -1.80
C GLN A 45 -8.53 6.23 -0.43
N ALA A 46 -8.91 5.49 0.61
CA ALA A 46 -8.86 5.97 1.99
C ALA A 46 -7.44 6.31 2.45
N LEU A 47 -6.47 5.43 2.16
CA LEU A 47 -5.06 5.62 2.55
C LEU A 47 -4.41 6.82 1.86
N ILE A 48 -4.77 7.10 0.61
CA ILE A 48 -4.22 8.23 -0.15
C ILE A 48 -5.03 9.52 0.01
N GLY A 49 -6.00 9.56 0.93
CA GLY A 49 -6.80 10.74 1.24
C GLY A 49 -7.76 11.18 0.13
N ILE A 50 -8.13 10.27 -0.79
CA ILE A 50 -9.10 10.53 -1.88
C ILE A 50 -10.54 10.18 -1.45
N SER A 51 -10.75 9.90 -0.16
CA SER A 51 -12.00 9.37 0.41
C SER A 51 -13.24 10.24 0.20
N ASP A 52 -13.06 11.55 -0.04
CA ASP A 52 -14.16 12.52 -0.12
C ASP A 52 -14.56 12.94 -1.53
N ARG A 53 -13.88 12.47 -2.58
CA ARG A 53 -14.31 12.77 -3.95
C ARG A 53 -15.38 11.78 -4.37
N ARG A 54 -16.62 12.27 -4.39
CA ARG A 54 -17.88 11.65 -4.91
C ARG A 54 -17.83 11.14 -6.36
N GLU A 55 -16.67 10.95 -6.94
CA GLU A 55 -16.50 10.24 -8.20
C GLU A 55 -16.17 8.80 -7.84
N ASN A 56 -17.18 7.93 -7.91
CA ASN A 56 -16.96 6.48 -8.03
C ASN A 56 -16.21 6.24 -9.34
N LEU A 57 -14.90 6.48 -9.33
CA LEU A 57 -14.03 6.19 -10.45
C LEU A 57 -14.08 4.68 -10.66
N SER A 58 -14.32 4.26 -11.90
CA SER A 58 -14.09 2.87 -12.28
C SER A 58 -12.64 2.48 -11.95
N ALA A 59 -12.37 1.19 -11.82
CA ALA A 59 -10.99 0.71 -11.59
C ALA A 59 -10.02 1.26 -12.66
N GLU A 60 -10.47 1.34 -13.92
CA GLU A 60 -9.71 1.95 -15.02
C GLU A 60 -9.51 3.45 -14.83
N GLY A 61 -10.57 4.21 -14.53
CA GLY A 61 -10.47 5.66 -14.32
C GLY A 61 -9.58 6.02 -13.12
N PHE A 62 -9.61 5.20 -12.07
CA PHE A 62 -8.73 5.35 -10.93
C PHE A 62 -7.27 5.03 -11.27
N ALA A 63 -7.01 3.96 -12.03
CA ALA A 63 -5.67 3.60 -12.46
C ALA A 63 -5.05 4.71 -13.33
N ASP A 64 -5.82 5.26 -14.27
CA ASP A 64 -5.39 6.36 -15.13
C ASP A 64 -5.13 7.64 -14.35
N MET A 65 -6.05 8.02 -13.44
CA MET A 65 -5.87 9.19 -12.58
C MET A 65 -4.61 9.05 -11.71
N SER A 66 -4.43 7.88 -11.09
CA SER A 66 -3.27 7.60 -10.24
C SER A 66 -1.97 7.70 -11.04
N ARG A 67 -1.92 7.08 -12.23
CA ARG A 67 -0.76 7.15 -13.12
C ARG A 67 -0.43 8.60 -13.51
N GLN A 68 -1.45 9.40 -13.83
CA GLN A 68 -1.25 10.82 -14.14
C GLN A 68 -0.73 11.63 -12.95
N LEU A 69 -1.23 11.37 -11.74
CA LEU A 69 -0.79 12.06 -10.52
C LEU A 69 0.67 11.73 -10.18
N PHE A 70 1.04 10.45 -10.25
CA PHE A 70 2.42 10.01 -10.04
C PHE A 70 3.36 10.61 -11.10
N ALA A 71 2.99 10.56 -12.38
CA ALA A 71 3.78 11.15 -13.45
C ALA A 71 3.97 12.67 -13.29
N LYS A 72 2.90 13.42 -12.94
CA LYS A 72 2.97 14.87 -12.68
C LYS A 72 3.89 15.22 -11.50
N SER A 73 4.04 14.29 -10.55
CA SER A 73 4.88 14.46 -9.37
C SER A 73 6.32 13.99 -9.60
N GLY A 74 6.68 13.59 -10.81
CA GLY A 74 8.03 13.10 -11.17
C GLY A 74 8.25 11.60 -10.91
N TYR A 75 7.19 10.86 -10.56
CA TYR A 75 7.20 9.41 -10.34
C TYR A 75 6.57 8.68 -11.53
N ASP A 76 7.13 8.88 -12.71
CA ASP A 76 6.61 8.39 -14.00
C ASP A 76 6.99 6.94 -14.34
N SER A 77 7.81 6.30 -13.51
CA SER A 77 8.33 4.96 -13.72
C SER A 77 8.33 4.13 -12.44
N PRO A 78 8.22 2.79 -12.56
CA PRO A 78 8.30 1.89 -11.40
C PRO A 78 9.55 2.10 -10.55
N ASP A 79 10.70 2.36 -11.18
CA ASP A 79 11.97 2.61 -10.48
C ASP A 79 11.91 3.88 -9.63
N ARG A 80 11.32 4.97 -10.15
CA ARG A 80 11.15 6.22 -9.40
C ARG A 80 10.19 6.07 -8.22
N ILE A 81 9.11 5.31 -8.41
CA ILE A 81 8.18 4.99 -7.32
C ILE A 81 8.90 4.15 -6.25
N MET A 82 9.70 3.17 -6.66
CA MET A 82 10.46 2.34 -5.73
C MET A 82 11.47 3.17 -4.93
N GLN A 83 12.15 4.11 -5.59
CA GLN A 83 13.08 5.02 -4.95
C GLN A 83 12.38 5.89 -3.90
N LEU A 84 11.22 6.49 -4.22
CA LEU A 84 10.41 7.21 -3.24
C LEU A 84 10.06 6.36 -2.03
N ILE A 85 9.63 5.12 -2.24
CA ILE A 85 9.29 4.20 -1.14
C ILE A 85 10.51 3.93 -0.26
N GLN A 86 11.70 3.78 -0.85
CA GLN A 86 12.94 3.59 -0.10
C GLN A 86 13.31 4.83 0.71
N ASP A 87 13.23 6.01 0.10
CA ASP A 87 13.53 7.29 0.75
C ASP A 87 12.61 7.52 1.96
N VAL A 88 11.29 7.32 1.79
CA VAL A 88 10.31 7.43 2.88
C VAL A 88 10.56 6.41 3.99
N LYS A 89 10.92 5.16 3.64
CA LYS A 89 11.25 4.14 4.66
C LYS A 89 12.49 4.54 5.46
N GLN A 90 13.50 5.10 4.80
CA GLN A 90 14.72 5.54 5.45
C GLN A 90 14.46 6.74 6.37
N GLU A 91 13.65 7.70 5.93
CA GLU A 91 13.22 8.84 6.74
C GLU A 91 12.48 8.36 8.01
N LEU A 92 11.49 7.49 7.86
CA LEU A 92 10.73 6.93 8.98
C LEU A 92 11.59 6.11 9.96
N ALA A 93 12.56 5.35 9.44
CA ALA A 93 13.50 4.62 10.28
C ALA A 93 14.36 5.58 11.10
N THR A 94 14.86 6.64 10.46
CA THR A 94 15.66 7.69 11.10
C THR A 94 14.85 8.42 12.19
N GLU A 95 13.61 8.80 11.90
CA GLU A 95 12.72 9.42 12.88
C GLU A 95 12.44 8.49 14.08
N ARG A 96 12.24 7.19 13.85
CA ARG A 96 12.04 6.21 14.93
C ARG A 96 13.27 6.09 15.82
N GLU A 97 14.46 6.05 15.24
CA GLU A 97 15.72 5.98 15.99
C GLU A 97 15.96 7.25 16.80
N GLN A 98 15.66 8.42 16.23
CA GLN A 98 15.74 9.70 16.95
C GLN A 98 14.80 9.75 18.14
N ARG A 99 13.52 9.36 17.96
CA ARG A 99 12.55 9.29 19.07
C ARG A 99 13.00 8.34 20.18
N LEU A 100 13.53 7.18 19.81
CA LEU A 100 14.03 6.20 20.78
C LEU A 100 15.29 6.69 21.53
N ASN A 101 16.13 7.51 20.89
CA ASN A 101 17.29 8.11 21.54
C ASN A 101 16.90 9.28 22.46
N ASP A 102 15.93 10.11 22.06
CA ASP A 102 15.41 11.20 22.89
C ASP A 102 14.74 10.68 24.17
N GLU A 103 14.05 9.53 24.10
CA GLU A 103 13.48 8.86 25.28
C GLU A 103 14.53 8.26 26.22
N LYS A 104 15.72 7.88 25.71
CA LYS A 104 16.82 7.33 26.52
C LYS A 104 17.68 8.38 27.20
N ILE A 105 17.69 9.62 26.71
CA ILE A 105 18.45 10.73 27.30
C ILE A 105 17.67 11.40 28.45
N ASN A 106 16.36 11.16 28.54
CA ASN A 106 15.47 11.69 29.59
C ASN A 106 15.24 10.73 30.78
N VAL A 107 16.08 9.69 30.94
CA VAL A 107 16.11 8.76 32.08
C VAL A 107 17.49 8.80 32.73
#